data_AF-A0AA37XGU0-F1
#
_entry.id   AF-A0AA37XGU0-F1
#
_cell.length_a   1.000
_cell.length_b   1.000
_cell.length_c   1.000
_cell.angle_alpha   90.00
_cell.angle_beta   90.00
_cell.angle_gamma   90.00
#
_symmetry.space_group_name_H-M   'P 1'
#
loop_
_entity.id
_entity.type
_entity.pdbx_description
1 polymer ?
#
loop_
_entity_poly.entity_id
_entity_poly.type
_entity_poly.pdbx_seq_one_letter_code
_entity_poly.pdbx_strand_id
1 'polypeptide(L)'
;MSIDTDREVSASPEPGAPASRGGAPRESHARAWKGPGWGFLVKLLLMMVVNALGVAAILTAYRAESWVILGVMVVGLLIADWIYFSRRTVPLKYLYPGLTFLAVFQIFTLFYTGYVAFTNYGTGHLGSQQQAVDAAMIQNEQRVEDSPSYPLAVVRDGDVLGFAITDEDGFVSVGTPEEPFEVVDGAVVAENGAAVEVPGWEVVPRADLFSDADLQAQVTSLRVPVSDDADDGSIRTREGSTGTIYISTLEWDPAAQTLTDTATGVVYSPTTAAAS
;
A
#
# COMPACT_ATOMS: atom_id res chain seq x y z
N MET A 1 100.18 -43.40 18.92
CA MET A 1 100.43 -44.06 20.22
C MET A 1 99.55 -45.30 20.27
N SER A 2 100.01 -46.35 20.97
CA SER A 2 99.39 -47.68 21.18
C SER A 2 97.92 -47.61 21.65
N ILE A 3 97.05 -48.64 21.66
CA ILE A 3 97.05 -50.08 21.28
C ILE A 3 95.54 -50.53 21.27
N ASP A 4 94.99 -51.64 20.74
CA ASP A 4 95.42 -52.90 20.08
C ASP A 4 94.38 -53.24 18.95
N THR A 5 93.86 -54.48 18.82
CA THR A 5 94.27 -55.52 17.84
C THR A 5 93.21 -56.65 17.80
N ASP A 6 93.02 -57.32 16.64
CA ASP A 6 92.14 -58.48 16.38
C ASP A 6 90.61 -58.27 16.58
N ARG A 7 89.67 -59.04 15.98
CA ARG A 7 89.79 -60.30 15.22
C ARG A 7 88.74 -60.44 14.07
N GLU A 8 89.27 -60.71 12.88
CA GLU A 8 88.79 -61.55 11.74
C GLU A 8 87.40 -62.26 11.63
N VAL A 9 87.07 -62.56 10.35
CA VAL A 9 86.35 -63.75 9.80
C VAL A 9 84.81 -63.72 9.49
N SER A 10 84.52 -63.39 8.21
CA SER A 10 83.77 -64.18 7.20
C SER A 10 82.23 -64.35 7.15
N ALA A 11 81.79 -64.55 5.89
CA ALA A 11 80.66 -65.34 5.37
C ALA A 11 79.24 -64.72 5.25
N SER A 12 78.83 -64.52 3.99
CA SER A 12 77.43 -64.61 3.48
C SER A 12 77.12 -66.08 3.09
N PRO A 13 75.90 -66.50 2.64
CA PRO A 13 74.72 -65.71 2.21
C PRO A 13 73.33 -66.27 2.66
N GLU A 14 72.26 -65.78 2.02
CA GLU A 14 70.88 -66.36 1.94
C GLU A 14 69.97 -66.33 3.20
N PRO A 15 68.64 -66.55 3.06
CA PRO A 15 67.74 -66.01 2.01
C PRO A 15 66.43 -65.40 2.60
N GLY A 16 65.74 -64.53 1.85
CA GLY A 16 64.35 -64.16 2.20
C GLY A 16 63.79 -62.86 1.62
N ALA A 17 62.92 -62.98 0.61
CA ALA A 17 61.82 -62.04 0.37
C ALA A 17 60.62 -62.51 1.24
N PRO A 18 59.70 -61.65 1.72
CA PRO A 18 58.97 -60.69 0.87
C PRO A 18 58.55 -59.36 1.57
N ALA A 19 57.50 -58.73 1.01
CA ALA A 19 56.64 -57.69 1.59
C ALA A 19 57.09 -56.22 1.51
N SER A 20 56.87 -55.62 0.34
CA SER A 20 56.71 -54.17 0.20
C SER A 20 55.48 -53.65 0.98
N ARG A 21 55.68 -52.61 1.82
CA ARG A 21 54.68 -51.56 2.09
C ARG A 21 55.31 -50.40 2.88
N GLY A 22 55.24 -49.20 2.34
CA GLY A 22 55.85 -47.98 2.90
C GLY A 22 55.77 -46.84 1.90
N GLY A 23 54.55 -46.51 1.46
CA GLY A 23 54.33 -45.52 0.40
C GLY A 23 54.75 -44.12 0.84
N ALA A 24 55.38 -43.37 -0.06
CA ALA A 24 55.68 -41.95 0.15
C ALA A 24 54.40 -41.14 0.48
N PRO A 25 54.51 -40.01 1.20
CA PRO A 25 53.36 -39.17 1.53
C PRO A 25 52.59 -38.78 0.27
N ARG A 26 51.34 -39.26 0.16
CA ARG A 26 50.46 -38.90 -0.96
C ARG A 26 50.00 -37.46 -0.75
N GLU A 27 50.68 -36.52 -1.40
CA GLU A 27 50.25 -35.13 -1.42
C GLU A 27 48.81 -35.04 -1.93
N SER A 28 47.95 -34.37 -1.18
CA SER A 28 46.51 -34.35 -1.49
C SER A 28 46.24 -33.64 -2.82
N HIS A 29 45.81 -34.43 -3.81
CA HIS A 29 45.42 -33.97 -5.15
C HIS A 29 44.35 -32.86 -5.13
N ALA A 30 43.63 -32.66 -4.02
CA ALA A 30 42.69 -31.56 -3.85
C ALA A 30 43.32 -30.16 -3.98
N ARG A 31 44.64 -30.00 -3.81
CA ARG A 31 45.36 -28.73 -4.05
C ARG A 31 45.72 -28.47 -5.52
N ALA A 32 45.43 -29.38 -6.44
CA ALA A 32 45.87 -29.27 -7.85
C ALA A 32 44.91 -28.48 -8.77
N TRP A 33 43.70 -28.10 -8.33
CA TRP A 33 42.73 -27.46 -9.22
C TRP A 33 43.00 -25.95 -9.40
N LYS A 34 43.81 -25.60 -10.39
CA LYS A 34 44.07 -24.21 -10.83
C LYS A 34 42.92 -23.60 -11.66
N GLY A 35 41.68 -23.83 -11.25
CA GLY A 35 40.49 -23.22 -11.84
C GLY A 35 39.83 -22.21 -10.89
N PRO A 36 38.91 -21.36 -11.39
CA PRO A 36 37.98 -20.64 -10.51
C PRO A 36 37.08 -21.66 -9.81
N GLY A 37 37.37 -21.96 -8.54
CA GLY A 37 36.61 -22.93 -7.76
C GLY A 37 35.12 -22.56 -7.65
N TRP A 38 34.26 -23.55 -7.38
CA TRP A 38 32.79 -23.43 -7.41
C TRP A 38 32.20 -22.14 -6.83
N GLY A 39 32.67 -21.70 -5.66
CA GLY A 39 32.22 -20.44 -5.04
C GLY A 39 32.49 -19.17 -5.85
N PHE A 40 33.51 -19.14 -6.71
CA PHE A 40 33.72 -18.06 -7.68
C PHE A 40 32.65 -18.07 -8.78
N LEU A 41 32.26 -19.25 -9.29
CA LEU A 41 31.23 -19.38 -10.32
C LEU A 41 29.86 -18.96 -9.78
N VAL A 42 29.49 -19.41 -8.58
CA VAL A 42 28.26 -18.97 -7.89
C VAL A 42 28.28 -17.45 -7.65
N LYS A 43 29.40 -16.90 -7.16
CA LYS A 43 29.56 -15.44 -6.98
C LYS A 43 29.44 -14.68 -8.31
N LEU A 44 30.02 -15.20 -9.40
CA LEU A 44 29.94 -14.59 -10.73
C LEU A 44 28.49 -14.60 -11.24
N LEU A 45 27.77 -15.71 -11.09
CA LEU A 45 26.36 -15.82 -11.46
C LEU A 45 25.50 -14.79 -10.71
N LEU A 46 25.67 -14.68 -9.39
CA LEU A 46 24.96 -13.69 -8.57
C LEU A 46 25.30 -12.25 -8.99
N MET A 47 26.56 -11.94 -9.28
CA MET A 47 26.97 -10.62 -9.77
C MET A 47 26.46 -10.32 -11.19
N MET A 48 26.30 -11.32 -12.06
CA MET A 48 25.66 -11.13 -13.36
C MET A 48 24.16 -10.81 -13.22
N VAL A 49 23.45 -11.46 -12.29
CA VAL A 49 22.04 -11.13 -12.00
C VAL A 49 21.90 -9.72 -11.41
N VAL A 50 22.75 -9.36 -10.43
CA VAL A 50 22.77 -8.01 -9.85
C VAL A 50 23.07 -6.94 -10.91
N ASN A 51 24.04 -7.18 -11.80
CA ASN A 51 24.34 -6.26 -12.89
C ASN A 51 23.23 -6.17 -13.95
N ALA A 52 22.60 -7.28 -14.32
CA ALA A 52 21.47 -7.26 -15.25
C ALA A 52 20.28 -6.44 -14.71
N LEU A 53 19.92 -6.64 -13.44
CA LEU A 53 18.87 -5.87 -12.76
C LEU A 53 19.28 -4.40 -12.56
N GLY A 54 20.52 -4.13 -12.17
CA GLY A 54 21.06 -2.78 -12.00
C GLY A 54 21.04 -1.98 -13.31
N VAL A 55 21.55 -2.56 -14.41
CA VAL A 55 21.52 -1.94 -15.74
C VAL A 55 20.08 -1.73 -16.24
N ALA A 56 19.18 -2.69 -16.03
CA ALA A 56 17.77 -2.52 -16.39
C ALA A 56 17.13 -1.34 -15.62
N ALA A 57 17.39 -1.22 -14.31
CA ALA A 57 16.90 -0.10 -13.51
C ALA A 57 17.53 1.25 -13.89
N ILE A 58 18.83 1.28 -14.26
CA ILE A 58 19.50 2.48 -14.79
C ILE A 58 18.86 2.93 -16.11
N LEU A 59 18.54 1.99 -17.01
CA LEU A 59 17.84 2.29 -18.27
C LEU A 59 16.41 2.81 -18.03
N THR A 60 15.69 2.29 -17.03
CA THR A 60 14.38 2.81 -16.62
C THR A 60 14.51 4.22 -16.05
N ALA A 61 15.45 4.48 -15.14
CA ALA A 61 15.69 5.81 -14.57
C ALA A 61 16.10 6.84 -15.64
N TYR A 62 16.85 6.43 -16.66
CA TYR A 62 17.19 7.27 -17.82
C TYR A 62 15.95 7.63 -18.66
N ARG A 63 15.09 6.65 -18.97
CA ARG A 63 13.83 6.88 -19.71
C ARG A 63 12.82 7.74 -18.94
N ALA A 64 12.89 7.72 -17.61
CA ALA A 64 12.07 8.56 -16.74
C ALA A 64 12.73 9.92 -16.42
N GLU A 65 13.81 10.29 -17.12
CA GLU A 65 14.62 11.51 -16.92
C GLU A 65 15.06 11.77 -15.46
N SER A 66 15.11 10.71 -14.65
CA SER A 66 15.35 10.81 -13.21
C SER A 66 16.85 10.80 -12.91
N TRP A 67 17.50 11.92 -13.24
CA TRP A 67 18.97 12.09 -13.14
C TRP A 67 19.54 11.75 -11.76
N VAL A 68 18.79 12.02 -10.67
CA VAL A 68 19.19 11.69 -9.30
C VAL A 68 19.17 10.17 -9.07
N ILE A 69 18.09 9.49 -9.43
CA ILE A 69 17.98 8.02 -9.27
C ILE A 69 18.99 7.31 -10.18
N LEU A 70 19.17 7.79 -11.42
CA LEU A 70 20.19 7.31 -12.34
C LEU A 70 21.59 7.42 -11.72
N GLY A 71 21.95 8.59 -11.19
CA GLY A 71 23.25 8.82 -10.56
C GLY A 71 23.49 7.89 -9.36
N VAL A 72 22.51 7.75 -8.47
CA VAL A 72 22.56 6.83 -7.32
C VAL A 72 22.71 5.38 -7.77
N MET A 73 21.97 4.93 -8.78
CA MET A 73 22.02 3.55 -9.26
C MET A 73 23.33 3.23 -9.99
N VAL A 74 23.87 4.14 -10.81
CA VAL A 74 25.18 3.98 -11.45
C VAL A 74 26.29 3.91 -10.41
N VAL A 75 26.33 4.85 -9.46
CA VAL A 75 27.35 4.87 -8.39
C VAL A 75 27.23 3.65 -7.48
N GLY A 76 26.00 3.28 -7.11
CA GLY A 76 25.72 2.09 -6.30
C GLY A 76 26.21 0.80 -6.96
N LEU A 77 25.94 0.61 -8.25
CA LEU A 77 26.37 -0.57 -9.00
C LEU A 77 27.90 -0.65 -9.14
N LEU A 78 28.56 0.47 -9.43
CA LEU A 78 30.04 0.54 -9.47
C LEU A 78 30.68 0.24 -8.11
N ILE A 79 30.05 0.69 -7.01
CA ILE A 79 30.48 0.37 -5.64
C ILE A 79 30.27 -1.13 -5.34
N ALA A 80 29.14 -1.72 -5.76
CA ALA A 80 28.88 -3.15 -5.60
C ALA A 80 29.95 -4.00 -6.31
N ASP A 81 30.21 -3.74 -7.59
CA ASP A 81 31.24 -4.45 -8.35
C ASP A 81 32.63 -4.27 -7.73
N TRP A 82 33.02 -3.04 -7.36
CA TRP A 82 34.29 -2.79 -6.71
C TRP A 82 34.40 -3.54 -5.38
N ILE A 83 33.36 -3.53 -4.54
CA ILE A 83 33.33 -4.28 -3.28
C ILE A 83 33.44 -5.77 -3.53
N TYR A 84 32.66 -6.36 -4.44
CA TYR A 84 32.64 -7.81 -4.61
C TYR A 84 33.85 -8.35 -5.37
N PHE A 85 34.37 -7.66 -6.39
CA PHE A 85 35.55 -8.10 -7.16
C PHE A 85 36.90 -7.75 -6.53
N SER A 86 37.01 -6.68 -5.71
CA SER A 86 38.25 -6.37 -4.99
C SER A 86 38.64 -7.47 -3.99
N ARG A 87 39.95 -7.65 -3.78
CA ARG A 87 40.51 -8.58 -2.77
C ARG A 87 40.68 -7.95 -1.39
N ARG A 88 40.64 -6.61 -1.27
CA ARG A 88 40.88 -5.88 -0.01
C ARG A 88 39.60 -5.57 0.79
N THR A 89 38.44 -5.69 0.15
CA THR A 89 37.11 -5.31 0.63
C THR A 89 36.36 -6.43 1.37
N VAL A 90 37.07 -7.44 1.91
CA VAL A 90 36.42 -8.65 2.47
C VAL A 90 35.35 -8.33 3.53
N PRO A 91 35.55 -7.42 4.51
CA PRO A 91 34.49 -7.05 5.46
C PRO A 91 33.28 -6.39 4.78
N LEU A 92 33.53 -5.51 3.79
CA LEU A 92 32.47 -4.79 3.09
C LEU A 92 31.53 -5.72 2.31
N LYS A 93 31.98 -6.91 1.87
CA LYS A 93 31.12 -7.87 1.16
C LYS A 93 29.97 -8.42 1.99
N TYR A 94 30.12 -8.42 3.32
CA TYR A 94 29.09 -8.83 4.28
C TYR A 94 28.22 -7.65 4.72
N LEU A 95 28.83 -6.47 4.87
CA LEU A 95 28.13 -5.25 5.30
C LEU A 95 27.32 -4.60 4.18
N TYR A 96 27.81 -4.60 2.95
CA TYR A 96 27.23 -3.87 1.80
C TYR A 96 25.73 -4.10 1.56
N PRO A 97 25.18 -5.34 1.55
CA PRO A 97 23.75 -5.52 1.32
C PRO A 97 22.91 -4.91 2.46
N GLY A 98 23.35 -5.08 3.72
CA GLY A 98 22.69 -4.47 4.88
C GLY A 98 22.81 -2.94 4.90
N LEU A 99 23.98 -2.39 4.55
CA LEU A 99 24.20 -0.95 4.43
C LEU A 99 23.40 -0.33 3.28
N THR A 100 23.24 -1.04 2.16
CA THR A 100 22.43 -0.57 1.02
C THR A 100 20.96 -0.53 1.40
N PHE A 101 20.45 -1.59 2.04
CA PHE A 101 19.07 -1.65 2.54
C PHE A 101 18.82 -0.56 3.59
N LEU A 102 19.69 -0.44 4.60
CA LEU A 102 19.62 0.59 5.63
C LEU A 102 19.65 2.00 5.02
N ALA A 103 20.53 2.26 4.06
CA ALA A 103 20.61 3.55 3.39
C ALA A 103 19.30 3.87 2.64
N VAL A 104 18.76 2.94 1.85
CA VAL A 104 17.49 3.14 1.12
C VAL A 104 16.34 3.45 2.09
N PHE A 105 16.15 2.62 3.13
CA PHE A 105 15.06 2.84 4.09
C PHE A 105 15.24 4.11 4.93
N GLN A 106 16.46 4.41 5.38
CA GLN A 106 16.73 5.61 6.18
C GLN A 106 16.61 6.89 5.35
N ILE A 107 17.11 6.89 4.11
CA ILE A 107 16.99 8.02 3.19
C ILE A 107 15.52 8.23 2.83
N PHE A 108 14.77 7.18 2.47
CA PHE A 108 13.32 7.28 2.22
C PHE A 108 12.58 7.85 3.43
N THR A 109 12.84 7.33 4.64
CA THR A 109 12.19 7.79 5.88
C THR A 109 12.52 9.26 6.19
N LEU A 110 13.77 9.68 6.01
CA LEU A 110 14.18 11.07 6.25
C LEU A 110 13.62 12.04 5.20
N PHE A 111 13.59 11.65 3.93
CA PHE A 111 12.95 12.47 2.88
C PHE A 111 11.44 12.54 3.05
N TYR A 112 10.78 11.43 3.41
CA TYR A 112 9.34 11.40 3.66
C TYR A 112 8.97 12.26 4.88
N THR A 113 9.61 12.04 6.03
CA THR A 113 9.38 12.86 7.23
C THR A 113 9.76 14.33 7.02
N GLY A 114 10.82 14.61 6.25
CA GLY A 114 11.18 15.98 5.88
C GLY A 114 10.12 16.65 4.99
N TYR A 115 9.66 15.96 3.95
CA TYR A 115 8.57 16.42 3.09
C TYR A 115 7.29 16.66 3.90
N VAL A 116 6.88 15.69 4.72
CA VAL A 116 5.73 15.74 5.62
C VAL A 116 5.83 16.89 6.63
N ALA A 117 7.03 17.28 7.05
CA ALA A 117 7.26 18.42 7.95
C ALA A 117 7.29 19.80 7.25
N PHE A 118 7.43 19.85 5.92
CA PHE A 118 7.32 21.08 5.12
C PHE A 118 5.96 21.24 4.44
N THR A 119 5.24 20.16 4.17
CA THR A 119 3.79 20.20 3.87
C THR A 119 3.00 20.38 5.17
N ASN A 120 1.82 20.99 5.11
CA ASN A 120 0.97 21.18 6.30
C ASN A 120 0.20 19.89 6.69
N TYR A 121 0.90 18.77 6.89
CA TYR A 121 0.32 17.46 7.22
C TYR A 121 -0.12 17.34 8.70
N GLY A 122 -0.41 18.47 9.35
CA GLY A 122 -0.70 18.58 10.77
C GLY A 122 -2.19 18.64 11.07
N THR A 123 -2.65 17.72 11.92
CA THR A 123 -3.79 17.85 12.87
C THR A 123 -5.15 18.31 12.33
N GLY A 124 -5.38 18.32 11.02
CA GLY A 124 -6.66 18.72 10.41
C GLY A 124 -6.73 18.59 8.88
N HIS A 125 -5.60 18.59 8.19
CA HIS A 125 -5.54 18.52 6.73
C HIS A 125 -5.16 17.10 6.25
N LEU A 126 -6.09 16.16 6.40
CA LEU A 126 -5.88 14.73 6.05
C LEU A 126 -6.39 14.32 4.65
N GLY A 127 -7.07 15.23 3.94
CA GLY A 127 -7.61 15.01 2.60
C GLY A 127 -7.10 16.02 1.56
N SER A 128 -7.46 15.79 0.30
CA SER A 128 -7.26 16.75 -0.79
C SER A 128 -8.16 17.99 -0.65
N GLN A 129 -7.90 19.03 -1.45
CA GLN A 129 -8.80 20.20 -1.51
C GLN A 129 -10.23 19.80 -1.91
N GLN A 130 -10.38 18.83 -2.82
CA GLN A 130 -11.69 18.31 -3.22
C GLN A 130 -12.38 17.64 -2.03
N GLN A 131 -11.72 16.70 -1.34
CA GLN A 131 -12.29 16.04 -0.15
C GLN A 131 -12.68 17.01 0.98
N ALA A 132 -12.01 18.16 1.08
CA ALA A 132 -12.38 19.23 2.02
C ALA A 132 -13.58 20.06 1.53
N VAL A 133 -13.76 20.23 0.22
CA VAL A 133 -14.93 20.81 -0.43
C VAL A 133 -16.13 19.88 -0.27
N ASP A 134 -16.02 18.62 -0.68
CA ASP A 134 -17.07 17.60 -0.58
C ASP A 134 -17.57 17.46 0.88
N ALA A 135 -16.64 17.36 1.84
CA ALA A 135 -16.97 17.28 3.26
C ALA A 135 -17.61 18.56 3.81
N ALA A 136 -17.28 19.74 3.27
CA ALA A 136 -17.94 20.99 3.65
C ALA A 136 -19.35 21.09 3.06
N MET A 137 -19.55 20.62 1.83
CA MET A 137 -20.85 20.59 1.15
C MET A 137 -21.82 19.65 1.88
N ILE A 138 -21.38 18.42 2.20
CA ILE A 138 -22.13 17.44 3.01
C ILE A 138 -22.45 18.00 4.40
N GLN A 139 -21.54 18.75 5.04
CA GLN A 139 -21.81 19.35 6.36
C GLN A 139 -22.88 20.44 6.33
N ASN A 140 -22.99 21.21 5.24
CA ASN A 140 -23.90 22.35 5.10
C ASN A 140 -25.15 22.03 4.24
N GLU A 141 -25.52 20.75 4.18
CA GLU A 141 -26.79 20.28 3.64
C GLU A 141 -28.00 20.85 4.38
N GLN A 142 -28.93 21.46 3.63
CA GLN A 142 -30.24 21.88 4.13
C GLN A 142 -31.36 21.20 3.32
N ARG A 143 -32.52 21.02 3.95
CA ARG A 143 -33.71 20.56 3.23
C ARG A 143 -34.18 21.72 2.34
N VAL A 144 -34.33 21.47 1.04
CA VAL A 144 -34.95 22.44 0.13
C VAL A 144 -36.41 22.61 0.53
N GLU A 145 -36.88 23.86 0.63
CA GLU A 145 -38.32 24.14 0.60
C GLU A 145 -38.84 23.61 -0.76
N ASP A 146 -39.86 22.76 -0.74
CA ASP A 146 -40.36 21.95 -1.88
C ASP A 146 -39.47 20.78 -2.38
N SER A 147 -38.55 20.20 -1.58
CA SER A 147 -37.87 18.94 -1.99
C SER A 147 -38.82 17.73 -2.08
N PRO A 148 -38.69 16.86 -3.10
CA PRO A 148 -39.52 15.67 -3.23
C PRO A 148 -39.31 14.71 -2.05
N SER A 149 -40.39 14.01 -1.69
CA SER A 149 -40.44 13.11 -0.55
C SER A 149 -40.74 11.68 -1.02
N TYR A 150 -39.76 10.80 -0.90
CA TYR A 150 -39.83 9.41 -1.33
C TYR A 150 -40.29 8.50 -0.18
N PRO A 151 -41.18 7.53 -0.42
CA PRO A 151 -41.33 6.38 0.46
C PRO A 151 -39.98 5.71 0.65
N LEU A 152 -39.62 5.45 1.90
CA LEU A 152 -38.31 4.93 2.27
C LEU A 152 -38.46 3.72 3.20
N ALA A 153 -37.59 2.73 3.03
CA ALA A 153 -37.34 1.69 4.00
C ALA A 153 -35.87 1.74 4.41
N VAL A 154 -35.59 1.47 5.69
CA VAL A 154 -34.21 1.27 6.16
C VAL A 154 -33.78 -0.15 5.80
N VAL A 155 -32.60 -0.30 5.21
CA VAL A 155 -32.03 -1.61 4.84
C VAL A 155 -30.70 -1.85 5.53
N ARG A 156 -30.32 -3.12 5.64
CA ARG A 156 -29.08 -3.58 6.26
C ARG A 156 -28.44 -4.73 5.46
N ASP A 157 -27.11 -4.73 5.37
CA ASP A 157 -26.32 -5.94 5.12
C ASP A 157 -25.19 -6.02 6.16
N GLY A 158 -25.20 -7.07 6.99
CA GLY A 158 -24.32 -7.19 8.15
C GLY A 158 -24.40 -5.98 9.09
N ASP A 159 -23.30 -5.23 9.19
CA ASP A 159 -23.20 -3.99 9.98
C ASP A 159 -23.48 -2.72 9.16
N VAL A 160 -23.60 -2.82 7.83
CA VAL A 160 -23.86 -1.67 6.92
C VAL A 160 -25.34 -1.33 6.95
N LEU A 161 -25.68 -0.06 7.15
CA LEU A 161 -27.04 0.47 7.04
C LEU A 161 -27.16 1.36 5.80
N GLY A 162 -28.29 1.25 5.09
CA GLY A 162 -28.61 2.05 3.92
C GLY A 162 -30.11 2.39 3.85
N PHE A 163 -30.51 2.98 2.74
CA PHE A 163 -31.90 3.28 2.43
C PHE A 163 -32.32 2.61 1.12
N ALA A 164 -33.52 2.02 1.13
CA ALA A 164 -34.26 1.70 -0.09
C ALA A 164 -35.34 2.78 -0.28
N ILE A 165 -35.34 3.46 -1.41
CA ILE A 165 -36.37 4.43 -1.81
C ILE A 165 -37.20 3.88 -2.96
N THR A 166 -38.46 4.30 -3.07
CA THR A 166 -39.31 4.02 -4.23
C THR A 166 -39.62 5.32 -4.97
N ASP A 167 -39.54 5.31 -6.30
CA ASP A 167 -39.91 6.46 -7.15
C ASP A 167 -41.42 6.49 -7.52
N GLU A 168 -41.81 7.44 -8.38
CA GLU A 168 -43.21 7.60 -8.83
C GLU A 168 -43.66 6.53 -9.83
N ASP A 169 -42.73 5.90 -10.56
CA ASP A 169 -43.01 4.81 -11.51
C ASP A 169 -43.05 3.42 -10.80
N GLY A 170 -42.55 3.34 -9.56
CA GLY A 170 -42.57 2.16 -8.71
C GLY A 170 -41.25 1.36 -8.68
N PHE A 171 -40.16 1.90 -9.21
CA PHE A 171 -38.84 1.29 -9.10
C PHE A 171 -38.26 1.53 -7.70
N VAL A 172 -37.60 0.51 -7.16
CA VAL A 172 -36.87 0.60 -5.89
C VAL A 172 -35.39 0.81 -6.18
N SER A 173 -34.80 1.83 -5.57
CA SER A 173 -33.36 2.07 -5.60
C SER A 173 -32.77 1.99 -4.20
N VAL A 174 -31.55 1.47 -4.07
CA VAL A 174 -30.87 1.24 -2.80
C VAL A 174 -29.50 1.92 -2.80
N GLY A 175 -29.16 2.59 -1.71
CA GLY A 175 -27.83 3.18 -1.50
C GLY A 175 -27.41 3.19 -0.04
N THR A 176 -26.12 3.44 0.21
CA THR A 176 -25.46 3.45 1.52
C THR A 176 -24.74 4.80 1.75
N PRO A 177 -24.14 5.06 2.91
CA PRO A 177 -23.26 6.23 3.08
C PRO A 177 -21.99 6.23 2.23
N GLU A 178 -21.66 5.11 1.56
CA GLU A 178 -20.43 4.93 0.76
C GLU A 178 -20.73 4.68 -0.73
N GLU A 179 -21.97 4.35 -1.09
CA GLU A 179 -22.42 4.01 -2.45
C GLU A 179 -23.76 4.71 -2.76
N PRO A 180 -23.90 5.41 -3.91
CA PRO A 180 -25.14 6.11 -4.28
C PRO A 180 -26.29 5.15 -4.60
N PHE A 181 -27.48 5.70 -4.86
CA PHE A 181 -28.68 4.89 -5.16
C PHE A 181 -28.59 4.15 -6.51
N GLU A 182 -28.49 2.82 -6.48
CA GLU A 182 -28.64 1.95 -7.65
C GLU A 182 -30.03 1.28 -7.69
N VAL A 183 -30.60 1.10 -8.88
CA VAL A 183 -31.92 0.46 -9.07
C VAL A 183 -31.81 -1.06 -8.84
N VAL A 184 -32.70 -1.62 -8.01
CA VAL A 184 -32.71 -3.05 -7.66
C VAL A 184 -33.91 -3.77 -8.28
N ASP A 185 -33.65 -4.61 -9.27
CA ASP A 185 -34.63 -5.51 -9.87
C ASP A 185 -35.23 -6.49 -8.85
N GLY A 186 -36.56 -6.66 -8.89
CA GLY A 186 -37.25 -7.71 -8.13
C GLY A 186 -37.56 -7.39 -6.66
N ALA A 187 -37.41 -6.13 -6.24
CA ALA A 187 -37.95 -5.66 -4.96
C ALA A 187 -39.49 -5.72 -4.91
N VAL A 188 -40.04 -5.85 -3.69
CA VAL A 188 -41.49 -5.85 -3.44
C VAL A 188 -41.87 -4.60 -2.67
N VAL A 189 -42.84 -3.85 -3.20
CA VAL A 189 -43.37 -2.61 -2.64
C VAL A 189 -44.75 -2.85 -2.03
N ALA A 190 -45.01 -2.30 -0.84
CA ALA A 190 -46.30 -2.37 -0.16
C ALA A 190 -47.27 -1.25 -0.57
N GLU A 191 -48.55 -1.35 -0.17
CA GLU A 191 -49.61 -0.36 -0.52
C GLU A 191 -49.32 1.08 -0.05
N ASN A 192 -48.36 1.28 0.85
CA ASN A 192 -47.89 2.60 1.30
C ASN A 192 -46.70 3.16 0.49
N GLY A 193 -46.30 2.47 -0.59
CA GLY A 193 -45.18 2.84 -1.45
C GLY A 193 -43.80 2.44 -0.93
N ALA A 194 -43.66 1.94 0.31
CA ALA A 194 -42.36 1.55 0.85
C ALA A 194 -41.97 0.12 0.42
N ALA A 195 -40.67 -0.10 0.16
CA ALA A 195 -40.13 -1.44 -0.07
C ALA A 195 -40.24 -2.31 1.20
N VAL A 196 -40.67 -3.57 1.02
CA VAL A 196 -40.82 -4.57 2.10
C VAL A 196 -39.98 -5.83 1.87
N GLU A 197 -39.58 -6.11 0.63
CA GLU A 197 -38.54 -7.08 0.31
C GLU A 197 -37.58 -6.44 -0.70
N VAL A 198 -36.26 -6.55 -0.47
CA VAL A 198 -35.22 -5.94 -1.31
C VAL A 198 -34.13 -7.00 -1.54
N PRO A 199 -33.94 -7.50 -2.78
CA PRO A 199 -32.92 -8.51 -3.06
C PRO A 199 -31.51 -8.06 -2.61
N GLY A 200 -30.85 -8.92 -1.84
CA GLY A 200 -29.52 -8.67 -1.27
C GLY A 200 -29.52 -7.98 0.10
N TRP A 201 -30.67 -7.46 0.57
CA TRP A 201 -30.74 -6.59 1.75
C TRP A 201 -31.79 -7.05 2.78
N GLU A 202 -31.48 -6.95 4.07
CA GLU A 202 -32.46 -7.09 5.16
C GLU A 202 -33.23 -5.77 5.32
N VAL A 203 -34.55 -5.78 5.06
CA VAL A 203 -35.42 -4.63 5.34
C VAL A 203 -35.68 -4.55 6.84
N VAL A 204 -35.17 -3.49 7.48
CA VAL A 204 -35.21 -3.32 8.94
C VAL A 204 -36.65 -3.04 9.40
N PRO A 205 -37.25 -3.89 10.26
CA PRO A 205 -38.63 -3.69 10.71
C PRO A 205 -38.81 -2.37 11.44
N ARG A 206 -39.87 -1.61 11.09
CA ARG A 206 -40.13 -0.30 11.70
C ARG A 206 -40.36 -0.33 13.21
N ALA A 207 -40.77 -1.48 13.77
CA ALA A 207 -40.88 -1.67 15.21
C ALA A 207 -39.53 -1.60 15.92
N ASP A 208 -38.45 -2.03 15.25
CA ASP A 208 -37.11 -2.06 15.81
C ASP A 208 -36.52 -0.65 15.83
N LEU A 209 -36.77 0.15 14.77
CA LEU A 209 -36.46 1.58 14.71
C LEU A 209 -37.13 2.43 15.81
N PHE A 210 -38.20 1.93 16.44
CA PHE A 210 -38.91 2.60 17.55
C PHE A 210 -38.56 2.03 18.93
N SER A 211 -37.88 0.88 19.01
CA SER A 211 -37.50 0.24 20.28
C SER A 211 -36.00 0.26 20.56
N ASP A 212 -35.17 0.44 19.52
CA ASP A 212 -33.73 0.66 19.61
C ASP A 212 -33.38 2.13 19.30
N ALA A 213 -32.98 2.85 20.36
CA ALA A 213 -32.60 4.26 20.26
C ALA A 213 -31.23 4.49 19.61
N ASP A 214 -30.31 3.51 19.70
CA ASP A 214 -28.99 3.60 19.07
C ASP A 214 -29.12 3.36 17.56
N LEU A 215 -30.02 2.46 17.14
CA LEU A 215 -30.42 2.29 15.75
C LEU A 215 -31.15 3.51 15.20
N GLN A 216 -32.05 4.13 15.98
CA GLN A 216 -32.71 5.39 15.58
C GLN A 216 -31.69 6.53 15.39
N ALA A 217 -30.70 6.64 16.29
CA ALA A 217 -29.63 7.62 16.18
C ALA A 217 -28.76 7.40 14.93
N GLN A 218 -28.39 6.15 14.63
CA GLN A 218 -27.71 5.79 13.39
C GLN A 218 -28.54 6.20 12.17
N VAL A 219 -29.78 5.72 12.05
CA VAL A 219 -30.68 5.97 10.91
C VAL A 219 -30.95 7.45 10.64
N THR A 220 -31.02 8.28 11.68
CA THR A 220 -31.21 9.73 11.53
C THR A 220 -29.91 10.51 11.28
N SER A 221 -28.75 9.87 11.48
CA SER A 221 -27.43 10.40 11.09
C SER A 221 -27.00 10.02 9.67
N LEU A 222 -27.57 8.95 9.09
CA LEU A 222 -27.30 8.50 7.73
C LEU A 222 -27.53 9.61 6.71
N ARG A 223 -26.68 9.58 5.68
CA ARG A 223 -26.75 10.39 4.46
C ARG A 223 -26.41 9.45 3.33
N VAL A 224 -27.36 9.19 2.44
CA VAL A 224 -27.13 8.35 1.25
C VAL A 224 -27.07 9.30 0.05
N PRO A 225 -25.94 9.40 -0.66
CA PRO A 225 -25.80 10.37 -1.74
C PRO A 225 -26.73 10.01 -2.91
N VAL A 226 -27.24 11.03 -3.59
CA VAL A 226 -28.16 10.86 -4.73
C VAL A 226 -27.40 10.32 -5.96
N SER A 227 -26.16 10.77 -6.17
CA SER A 227 -25.26 10.33 -7.24
C SER A 227 -23.80 10.40 -6.76
N ASP A 228 -22.83 10.17 -7.65
CA ASP A 228 -21.40 10.45 -7.39
C ASP A 228 -21.09 11.96 -7.26
N ASP A 229 -22.04 12.85 -7.59
CA ASP A 229 -21.88 14.30 -7.52
C ASP A 229 -22.40 14.87 -6.19
N ALA A 230 -21.59 15.71 -5.54
CA ALA A 230 -21.93 16.34 -4.26
C ALA A 230 -22.99 17.44 -4.40
N ASP A 231 -23.17 18.01 -5.60
CA ASP A 231 -24.20 19.04 -5.86
C ASP A 231 -25.63 18.44 -5.90
N ASP A 232 -25.80 17.15 -6.26
CA ASP A 232 -27.10 16.45 -6.19
C ASP A 232 -27.55 16.17 -4.73
N GLY A 233 -26.63 16.24 -3.77
CA GLY A 233 -26.89 16.10 -2.34
C GLY A 233 -27.16 14.67 -1.86
N SER A 234 -27.84 14.54 -0.71
CA SER A 234 -28.17 13.25 -0.11
C SER A 234 -29.62 13.12 0.34
N ILE A 235 -30.16 11.90 0.29
CA ILE A 235 -31.45 11.56 0.89
C ILE A 235 -31.24 11.22 2.36
N ARG A 236 -32.07 11.85 3.20
CA ARG A 236 -32.02 11.74 4.66
C ARG A 236 -33.42 11.63 5.23
N THR A 237 -33.56 10.90 6.35
CA THR A 237 -34.83 10.73 7.05
C THR A 237 -34.78 11.21 8.50
N ARG A 238 -35.94 11.57 9.06
CA ARG A 238 -36.12 11.89 10.49
C ARG A 238 -36.86 10.79 11.27
N GLU A 239 -37.41 9.80 10.56
CA GLU A 239 -38.47 8.91 11.07
C GLU A 239 -38.47 7.50 10.46
N GLY A 240 -37.51 7.19 9.58
CA GLY A 240 -37.31 5.84 9.03
C GLY A 240 -38.32 5.39 7.96
N SER A 241 -39.18 6.27 7.44
CA SER A 241 -40.13 5.92 6.37
C SER A 241 -40.23 6.90 5.20
N THR A 242 -39.62 8.07 5.34
CA THR A 242 -39.77 9.17 4.39
C THR A 242 -38.39 9.75 4.14
N GLY A 243 -37.88 9.55 2.93
CA GLY A 243 -36.65 10.16 2.46
C GLY A 243 -36.95 11.52 1.85
N THR A 244 -36.18 12.54 2.20
CA THR A 244 -36.21 13.83 1.50
C THR A 244 -34.80 14.18 1.07
N ILE A 245 -34.64 14.73 -0.13
CA ILE A 245 -33.35 15.27 -0.57
C ILE A 245 -32.98 16.49 0.30
N TYR A 246 -31.73 16.52 0.75
CA TYR A 246 -31.04 17.69 1.27
C TYR A 246 -29.87 17.97 0.31
N ILE A 247 -29.85 19.16 -0.30
CA ILE A 247 -28.70 19.62 -1.11
C ILE A 247 -27.83 20.53 -0.24
N SER A 248 -26.57 20.73 -0.62
CA SER A 248 -25.76 21.76 0.05
C SER A 248 -26.30 23.15 -0.25
N THR A 249 -26.24 24.06 0.73
CA THR A 249 -26.36 25.48 0.41
C THR A 249 -25.06 26.07 -0.16
N LEU A 250 -23.96 25.31 -0.18
CA LEU A 250 -22.68 25.72 -0.76
C LEU A 250 -22.55 25.23 -2.22
N GLU A 251 -22.41 26.17 -3.16
CA GLU A 251 -22.10 25.92 -4.58
C GLU A 251 -20.58 26.01 -4.80
N TRP A 252 -19.98 25.08 -5.56
CA TRP A 252 -18.54 25.07 -5.84
C TRP A 252 -18.19 25.68 -7.20
N ASP A 253 -17.39 26.75 -7.22
CA ASP A 253 -16.77 27.27 -8.46
C ASP A 253 -15.37 26.65 -8.63
N PRO A 254 -15.17 25.70 -9.57
CA PRO A 254 -13.87 25.08 -9.82
C PRO A 254 -12.88 26.00 -10.56
N ALA A 255 -13.32 27.10 -11.16
CA ALA A 255 -12.47 28.06 -11.86
C ALA A 255 -11.96 29.17 -10.94
N ALA A 256 -12.78 29.64 -10.00
CA ALA A 256 -12.36 30.53 -8.91
C ALA A 256 -11.75 29.77 -7.70
N GLN A 257 -11.99 28.46 -7.62
CA GLN A 257 -11.69 27.61 -6.47
C GLN A 257 -12.35 28.07 -5.16
N THR A 258 -13.62 28.49 -5.22
CA THR A 258 -14.37 29.05 -4.07
C THR A 258 -15.70 28.32 -3.83
N LEU A 259 -16.06 28.13 -2.57
CA LEU A 259 -17.42 27.74 -2.17
C LEU A 259 -18.27 28.98 -1.93
N THR A 260 -19.49 29.04 -2.47
CA THR A 260 -20.43 30.15 -2.27
C THR A 260 -21.67 29.66 -1.54
N ASP A 261 -21.96 30.20 -0.36
CA ASP A 261 -23.23 29.96 0.31
C ASP A 261 -24.35 30.71 -0.42
N THR A 262 -25.18 29.96 -1.15
CA THR A 262 -26.33 30.45 -1.91
C THR A 262 -27.42 31.07 -1.04
N ALA A 263 -27.50 30.71 0.25
CA ALA A 263 -28.49 31.22 1.18
C ALA A 263 -28.07 32.54 1.85
N THR A 264 -26.76 32.79 2.03
CA THR A 264 -26.24 34.03 2.66
C THR A 264 -25.45 34.95 1.73
N GLY A 265 -25.05 34.48 0.55
CA GLY A 265 -24.18 35.18 -0.40
C GLY A 265 -22.70 35.24 0.03
N VAL A 266 -22.28 34.43 1.02
CA VAL A 266 -20.91 34.43 1.53
C VAL A 266 -20.02 33.53 0.67
N VAL A 267 -18.95 34.11 0.12
CA VAL A 267 -17.93 33.38 -0.65
C VAL A 267 -16.76 33.00 0.25
N TYR A 268 -16.47 31.71 0.32
CA TYR A 268 -15.38 31.09 1.07
C TYR A 268 -14.23 30.74 0.13
N SER A 269 -13.10 31.42 0.29
CA SER A 269 -11.86 31.15 -0.44
C SER A 269 -10.88 30.29 0.37
N PRO A 270 -10.20 29.29 -0.25
CA PRO A 270 -9.21 28.45 0.41
C PRO A 270 -8.03 29.30 0.91
N THR A 271 -7.96 29.51 2.22
CA THR A 271 -6.89 30.30 2.83
C THR A 271 -5.66 29.43 3.03
N THR A 272 -4.66 29.57 2.16
CA THR A 272 -3.33 29.00 2.40
C THR A 272 -2.71 29.67 3.62
N ALA A 273 -2.81 29.03 4.79
CA ALA A 273 -2.22 29.50 6.04
C ALA A 273 -0.68 29.33 6.02
N ALA A 274 -0.01 30.13 5.19
CA ALA A 274 1.42 30.31 5.22
C ALA A 274 1.79 31.09 6.49
N ALA A 275 1.98 30.38 7.59
CA ALA A 275 2.42 30.95 8.85
C ALA A 275 3.81 31.59 8.71
N SER A 276 3.92 32.84 9.15
CA SER A 276 5.14 33.66 9.18
C SER A 276 6.04 33.36 10.37
#